data_AF-A0A2E3AIL3-F1
#
_entry.id   AF-A0A2E3AIL3-F1
#
_cell.length_a   1.000
_cell.length_b   1.000
_cell.length_c   1.000
_cell.angle_alpha   90.00
_cell.angle_beta   90.00
_cell.angle_gamma   90.00
#
_symmetry.space_group_name_H-M   'P 1'
#
loop_
_entity.id
_entity.type
_entity.pdbx_description
1 polymer ?
#
loop_
_entity_poly.entity_id
_entity_poly.type
_entity_poly.pdbx_seq_one_letter_code
_entity_poly.pdbx_strand_id
1 'polypeptide(L)'
;MSDFHQNGIITTFHNFRTKNLDYIENELENFSKQRPMQLILPSLFSELSGAALPDIVNKLKKVQYLKQITIGLDNANEDDFNHAKTFFSQLPQKVRIIWHDGPNMKAVSNLLKENGLDESVPGKGRNVWYCMGYIYGLKNCEAVALHDCDILTYDRELLARLFYPIANPAYNFYFCKGYYSRIADGKMNGRVGRLLVTPLIKALKLMSKDYSPFLDFLASFRYPLSGEFSFRRRLIRDVRIPYDWGLEVGMLSEIQRNFAN
;
A
#
# COMPACT_ATOMS: atom_id res chain seq x y z
N MET A 1 -9.09 9.29 -25.09
CA MET A 1 -10.13 10.10 -24.42
C MET A 1 -9.88 10.06 -22.93
N SER A 2 -9.85 11.22 -22.27
CA SER A 2 -9.74 11.35 -20.82
C SER A 2 -11.10 11.13 -20.17
N ASP A 3 -11.21 10.11 -19.31
CA ASP A 3 -12.42 9.83 -18.53
C ASP A 3 -12.35 10.57 -17.18
N PHE A 4 -13.04 11.72 -17.12
CA PHE A 4 -13.18 12.57 -15.94
C PHE A 4 -14.44 12.23 -15.11
N HIS A 5 -14.98 11.03 -15.26
CA HIS A 5 -16.15 10.63 -14.50
C HIS A 5 -15.86 10.56 -12.99
N GLN A 6 -16.57 11.38 -12.22
CA GLN A 6 -16.56 11.39 -10.76
C GLN A 6 -17.99 11.13 -10.26
N ASN A 7 -18.40 9.87 -10.33
CA ASN A 7 -19.62 9.38 -9.70
C ASN A 7 -19.24 8.50 -8.52
N GLY A 8 -19.70 8.85 -7.32
CA GLY A 8 -19.47 8.07 -6.11
C GLY A 8 -19.20 8.94 -4.89
N ILE A 9 -18.99 8.26 -3.76
CA ILE A 9 -18.82 8.90 -2.45
C ILE A 9 -17.35 9.32 -2.23
N ILE A 10 -16.41 8.78 -3.01
CA ILE A 10 -14.98 9.04 -2.86
C ILE A 10 -14.48 10.10 -3.86
N THR A 11 -13.58 10.95 -3.39
CA THR A 11 -12.92 11.96 -4.24
C THR A 11 -11.89 11.31 -5.14
N THR A 12 -11.94 11.62 -6.43
CA THR A 12 -10.94 11.17 -7.41
C THR A 12 -9.96 12.29 -7.73
N PHE A 13 -8.67 12.06 -7.50
CA PHE A 13 -7.62 12.99 -7.90
C PHE A 13 -7.26 12.81 -9.38
N HIS A 14 -7.90 13.58 -10.24
CA HIS A 14 -7.67 13.54 -11.68
C HIS A 14 -6.27 14.07 -12.05
N ASN A 15 -5.61 13.40 -12.99
CA ASN A 15 -4.36 13.88 -13.56
C ASN A 15 -4.66 14.76 -14.78
N PHE A 16 -4.68 16.08 -14.58
CA PHE A 16 -4.81 17.05 -15.66
C PHE A 16 -3.51 17.26 -16.47
N ARG A 17 -2.41 16.58 -16.09
CA ARG A 17 -1.07 16.70 -16.70
C ARG A 17 -0.53 18.13 -16.73
N THR A 18 -1.00 18.98 -15.82
CA THR A 18 -0.58 20.37 -15.67
C THR A 18 0.69 20.52 -14.83
N LYS A 19 0.94 19.56 -13.94
CA LYS A 19 2.15 19.45 -13.12
C LYS A 19 2.96 18.25 -13.61
N ASN A 20 4.25 18.45 -13.87
CA ASN A 20 5.16 17.34 -14.15
C ASN A 20 5.55 16.62 -12.85
N LEU A 21 6.19 15.46 -12.97
CA LEU A 21 6.59 14.66 -11.82
C LEU A 21 7.54 15.42 -10.89
N ASP A 22 8.57 16.07 -11.44
CA ASP A 22 9.58 16.77 -10.64
C ASP A 22 8.96 17.86 -9.77
N TYR A 23 7.96 18.59 -10.29
CA TYR A 23 7.20 19.56 -9.51
C TYR A 23 6.45 18.90 -8.33
N ILE A 24 5.80 17.76 -8.56
CA ILE A 24 5.08 17.01 -7.51
C ILE A 24 6.06 16.49 -6.46
N GLU A 25 7.20 15.94 -6.87
CA GLU A 25 8.22 15.43 -5.95
C GLU A 25 8.86 16.55 -5.12
N ASN A 26 9.11 17.72 -5.71
CA ASN A 26 9.57 18.91 -4.97
C ASN A 26 8.55 19.38 -3.90
N GLU A 27 7.25 19.34 -4.21
CA GLU A 27 6.22 19.60 -3.20
C GLU A 27 6.25 18.53 -2.09
N LEU A 28 6.37 17.25 -2.45
CA LEU A 28 6.46 16.14 -1.49
C LEU A 28 7.70 16.25 -0.59
N GLU A 29 8.85 16.66 -1.11
CA GLU A 29 10.05 16.92 -0.30
C GLU A 29 9.79 17.99 0.76
N ASN A 30 9.10 19.06 0.41
CA ASN A 30 8.70 20.08 1.37
C ASN A 30 7.68 19.55 2.39
N PHE A 31 6.69 18.78 1.95
CA PHE A 31 5.71 18.15 2.83
C PHE A 31 6.36 17.16 3.79
N SER A 32 7.41 16.45 3.37
CA SER A 32 8.12 15.46 4.18
C SER A 32 8.71 16.04 5.47
N LYS A 33 8.99 17.35 5.49
CA LYS A 33 9.49 18.09 6.67
C LYS A 33 8.46 18.15 7.80
N GLN A 34 7.17 18.25 7.45
CA GLN A 34 6.05 18.28 8.41
C GLN A 34 5.42 16.89 8.58
N ARG A 35 5.33 16.12 7.50
CA ARG A 35 4.64 14.83 7.42
C ARG A 35 5.61 13.79 6.85
N PRO A 36 6.54 13.26 7.65
CA PRO A 36 7.56 12.35 7.14
C PRO A 36 6.94 11.08 6.55
N MET A 37 7.43 10.68 5.38
CA MET A 37 6.87 9.59 4.57
C MET A 37 7.68 8.30 4.70
N GLN A 38 6.98 7.17 4.80
CA GLN A 38 7.57 5.84 4.75
C GLN A 38 6.89 4.93 3.73
N LEU A 39 7.68 4.14 3.02
CA LEU A 39 7.18 3.15 2.07
C LEU A 39 7.34 1.74 2.67
N ILE A 40 6.28 0.94 2.64
CA ILE A 40 6.29 -0.49 2.94
C ILE A 40 6.38 -1.25 1.61
N LEU A 41 7.32 -2.19 1.55
CA LEU A 41 7.45 -3.16 0.47
C LEU A 41 7.36 -4.57 1.07
N PRO A 42 6.17 -5.20 1.12
CA PRO A 42 6.05 -6.59 1.50
C PRO A 42 6.59 -7.44 0.34
N SER A 43 7.58 -8.29 0.63
CA SER A 43 8.27 -9.06 -0.40
C SER A 43 8.55 -10.49 0.02
N LEU A 44 8.39 -11.42 -0.91
CA LEU A 44 8.96 -12.76 -0.81
C LEU A 44 10.42 -12.72 -1.22
N PHE A 45 11.27 -13.54 -0.60
CA PHE A 45 12.67 -13.64 -1.02
C PHE A 45 12.84 -13.95 -2.53
N SER A 46 11.95 -14.79 -3.08
CA SER A 46 11.97 -15.15 -4.51
C SER A 46 11.80 -13.96 -5.46
N GLU A 47 11.20 -12.85 -5.01
CA GLU A 47 11.00 -11.66 -5.84
C GLU A 47 12.29 -10.86 -6.06
N LEU A 48 13.30 -11.02 -5.21
CA LEU A 48 14.61 -10.35 -5.37
C LEU A 48 15.30 -10.76 -6.68
N SER A 49 15.07 -11.99 -7.12
CA SER A 49 15.56 -12.54 -8.40
C SER A 49 14.62 -12.25 -9.58
N GLY A 50 13.46 -11.65 -9.33
CA GLY A 50 12.47 -11.29 -10.35
C GLY A 50 12.86 -10.05 -11.15
N ALA A 51 12.15 -9.77 -12.24
CA ALA A 51 12.42 -8.58 -13.07
C ALA A 51 11.86 -7.28 -12.46
N ALA A 52 10.77 -7.36 -11.70
CA ALA A 52 10.08 -6.19 -11.16
C ALA A 52 10.88 -5.49 -10.05
N LEU A 53 11.27 -6.22 -9.00
CA LEU A 53 11.86 -5.61 -7.80
C LEU A 53 13.19 -4.87 -8.04
N PRO A 54 14.15 -5.37 -8.87
CA PRO A 54 15.35 -4.61 -9.22
C PRO A 54 15.03 -3.28 -9.93
N ASP A 55 14.04 -3.26 -10.81
CA ASP A 55 13.59 -2.05 -11.49
C ASP A 55 12.91 -1.08 -10.50
N ILE A 56 12.05 -1.58 -9.62
CA ILE A 56 11.45 -0.80 -8.52
C ILE A 56 12.54 -0.14 -7.68
N VAL A 57 13.54 -0.89 -7.23
CA VAL A 57 14.65 -0.37 -6.42
C VAL A 57 15.44 0.69 -7.18
N ASN A 58 15.73 0.47 -8.47
CA ASN A 58 16.42 1.46 -9.30
C ASN A 58 15.63 2.77 -9.46
N LYS A 59 14.30 2.68 -9.56
CA LYS A 59 13.42 3.86 -9.60
C LYS A 59 13.36 4.54 -8.24
N LEU A 60 13.28 3.78 -7.14
CA LEU A 60 13.26 4.30 -5.78
C LEU A 60 14.54 5.04 -5.39
N LYS A 61 15.71 4.71 -5.95
CA LYS A 61 16.96 5.47 -5.73
C LYS A 61 16.83 6.97 -6.03
N LYS A 62 15.91 7.34 -6.93
CA LYS A 62 15.67 8.73 -7.34
C LYS A 62 14.68 9.47 -6.44
N VAL A 63 14.05 8.79 -5.48
CA VAL A 63 12.98 9.35 -4.64
C VAL A 63 13.54 9.94 -3.35
N GLN A 64 13.61 11.26 -3.24
CA GLN A 64 14.27 11.93 -2.11
C GLN A 64 13.35 12.25 -0.92
N TYR A 65 12.04 12.27 -1.11
CA TYR A 65 11.07 12.63 -0.05
C TYR A 65 10.78 11.49 0.95
N LEU A 66 11.30 10.28 0.70
CA LEU A 66 11.12 9.13 1.59
C LEU A 66 12.12 9.15 2.74
N LYS A 67 11.61 9.19 3.97
CA LYS A 67 12.45 9.12 5.17
C LYS A 67 12.96 7.71 5.44
N GLN A 68 12.16 6.69 5.15
CA GLN A 68 12.51 5.29 5.34
C GLN A 68 11.73 4.38 4.40
N ILE A 69 12.37 3.30 3.97
CA ILE A 69 11.75 2.19 3.28
C ILE A 69 11.81 0.97 4.22
N THR A 70 10.64 0.40 4.53
CA THR A 70 10.48 -0.78 5.37
C THR A 70 10.16 -1.97 4.47
N ILE A 71 11.09 -2.92 4.39
CA ILE A 71 10.91 -4.17 3.66
C ILE A 71 10.40 -5.22 4.64
N GLY A 72 9.28 -5.85 4.34
CA GLY A 72 8.84 -7.04 5.07
C GLY A 72 9.22 -8.27 4.27
N LEU A 73 10.20 -9.03 4.73
CA LEU A 73 10.77 -10.17 4.02
C LEU A 73 10.20 -11.49 4.57
N ASP A 74 9.47 -12.20 3.70
CA ASP A 74 8.93 -13.54 3.95
C ASP A 74 9.71 -14.61 3.16
N ASN A 75 9.61 -15.85 3.64
CA ASN A 75 10.18 -17.05 3.04
C ASN A 75 11.69 -16.95 2.80
N ALA A 76 12.41 -16.47 3.82
CA ALA A 76 13.86 -16.33 3.79
C ALA A 76 14.52 -17.10 4.94
N ASN A 77 15.63 -17.77 4.67
CA ASN A 77 16.56 -18.23 5.71
C ASN A 77 17.58 -17.11 6.05
N GLU A 78 18.59 -17.42 6.88
CA GLU A 78 19.59 -16.44 7.31
C GLU A 78 20.49 -15.94 6.15
N ASP A 79 20.90 -16.84 5.26
CA ASP A 79 21.70 -16.50 4.07
C ASP A 79 20.89 -15.63 3.10
N ASP A 80 19.64 -15.99 2.87
CA ASP A 80 18.67 -15.23 2.08
C ASP A 80 18.46 -13.82 2.67
N PHE A 81 18.36 -13.70 4.00
CA PHE A 81 18.24 -12.42 4.68
C PHE A 81 19.50 -11.56 4.53
N ASN A 82 20.68 -12.16 4.60
CA ASN A 82 21.94 -11.45 4.37
C ASN A 82 22.11 -11.02 2.91
N HIS A 83 21.64 -11.84 1.97
CA HIS A 83 21.52 -11.45 0.56
C HIS A 83 20.57 -10.26 0.39
N ALA A 84 19.38 -10.30 1.02
CA ALA A 84 18.42 -9.22 0.96
C ALA A 84 18.97 -7.90 1.52
N LYS A 85 19.72 -7.94 2.64
CA LYS A 85 20.44 -6.75 3.15
C LYS A 85 21.37 -6.14 2.11
N THR A 86 22.15 -6.98 1.45
CA THR A 86 23.08 -6.54 0.40
C THR A 86 22.30 -5.95 -0.77
N PHE A 87 21.26 -6.63 -1.24
CA PHE A 87 20.40 -6.18 -2.33
C PHE A 87 19.78 -4.81 -2.04
N PHE A 88 19.21 -4.57 -0.86
CA PHE A 88 18.56 -3.29 -0.54
C PHE A 88 19.54 -2.20 -0.08
N SER A 89 20.80 -2.51 0.21
CA SER A 89 21.82 -1.52 0.60
C SER A 89 22.10 -0.46 -0.47
N GLN A 90 21.72 -0.73 -1.71
CA GLN A 90 21.84 0.20 -2.84
C GLN A 90 20.86 1.38 -2.78
N LEU A 91 19.85 1.34 -1.90
CA LEU A 91 18.91 2.44 -1.70
C LEU A 91 19.56 3.54 -0.85
N PRO A 92 19.57 4.81 -1.30
CA PRO A 92 20.15 5.92 -0.53
C PRO A 92 19.34 6.29 0.72
N GLN A 93 18.06 5.90 0.78
CA GLN A 93 17.20 6.14 1.93
C GLN A 93 17.56 5.20 3.08
N LYS A 94 17.07 5.52 4.28
CA LYS A 94 17.13 4.58 5.39
C LYS A 94 16.30 3.33 5.06
N VAL A 95 16.93 2.17 5.03
CA VAL A 95 16.24 0.89 4.85
C VAL A 95 16.14 0.14 6.18
N ARG A 96 15.00 -0.51 6.40
CA ARG A 96 14.76 -1.45 7.49
C ARG A 96 14.13 -2.71 6.93
N ILE A 97 14.76 -3.85 7.18
CA ILE A 97 14.25 -5.16 6.75
C ILE A 97 13.72 -5.89 7.98
N ILE A 98 12.44 -6.22 7.94
CA ILE A 98 11.76 -7.06 8.93
C ILE A 98 11.76 -8.48 8.36
N TRP A 99 12.63 -9.33 8.89
CA TRP A 99 12.71 -10.74 8.51
C TRP A 99 11.70 -11.53 9.33
N HIS A 100 10.54 -11.83 8.74
CA HIS A 100 9.41 -12.42 9.46
C HIS A 100 9.70 -13.85 9.95
N ASP A 101 10.49 -14.61 9.19
CA ASP A 101 10.93 -15.96 9.56
C ASP A 101 12.15 -15.98 10.51
N GLY A 102 12.71 -14.80 10.80
CA GLY A 102 13.87 -14.65 11.65
C GLY A 102 13.58 -14.88 13.13
N PRO A 103 14.61 -15.21 13.93
CA PRO A 103 14.44 -15.52 15.36
C PRO A 103 13.79 -14.38 16.15
N ASN A 104 14.17 -13.12 15.85
CA ASN A 104 13.61 -11.95 16.53
C ASN A 104 12.11 -11.77 16.25
N MET A 105 11.68 -11.91 14.98
CA MET A 105 10.27 -11.76 14.63
C MET A 105 9.44 -12.95 15.06
N LYS A 106 10.01 -14.17 15.09
CA LYS A 106 9.38 -15.32 15.72
C LYS A 106 9.14 -15.09 17.22
N ALA A 107 10.12 -14.53 17.94
CA ALA A 107 9.94 -14.18 19.34
C ALA A 107 8.83 -13.14 19.55
N VAL A 108 8.77 -12.10 18.72
CA VAL A 108 7.68 -11.11 18.74
C VAL A 108 6.33 -11.77 18.42
N SER A 109 6.26 -12.63 17.41
CA SER A 109 5.03 -13.33 17.04
C SER A 109 4.54 -14.26 18.14
N ASN A 110 5.46 -14.99 18.80
CA ASN A 110 5.12 -15.84 19.94
C ASN A 110 4.57 -15.01 21.11
N LEU A 111 5.23 -13.89 21.45
CA LEU A 111 4.75 -12.98 22.49
C LEU A 111 3.34 -12.46 22.18
N LEU A 112 3.08 -12.05 20.93
CA LEU A 112 1.76 -11.57 20.53
C LEU A 112 0.71 -12.69 20.56
N LYS A 113 1.06 -13.91 20.15
CA LYS A 113 0.21 -15.11 20.24
C LYS A 113 -0.17 -15.46 21.68
N GLU A 114 0.82 -15.47 22.58
CA GLU A 114 0.61 -15.75 24.01
C GLU A 114 -0.33 -14.75 24.68
N ASN A 115 -0.38 -13.51 24.15
CA ASN A 115 -1.29 -12.47 24.62
C ASN A 115 -2.62 -12.39 23.82
N GLY A 116 -2.88 -13.34 22.91
CA GLY A 116 -4.10 -13.37 22.10
C GLY A 116 -4.22 -12.23 21.08
N LEU A 117 -3.09 -11.64 20.66
CA LEU A 117 -3.05 -10.49 19.75
C LEU A 117 -2.68 -10.88 18.30
N ASP A 118 -2.04 -12.04 18.11
CA ASP A 118 -1.65 -12.53 16.78
C ASP A 118 -2.27 -13.91 16.49
N GLU A 119 -3.39 -13.93 15.76
CA GLU A 119 -4.00 -15.15 15.19
C GLU A 119 -3.69 -15.28 13.69
N SER A 120 -2.70 -14.54 13.19
CA SER A 120 -2.45 -14.46 11.75
C SER A 120 -1.87 -15.74 11.15
N VAL A 121 -2.26 -16.01 9.91
CA VAL A 121 -1.65 -17.04 9.07
C VAL A 121 -0.57 -16.45 8.16
N PRO A 122 0.43 -17.23 7.72
CA PRO A 122 1.43 -16.76 6.75
C PRO A 122 0.78 -16.20 5.49
N GLY A 123 1.28 -15.05 5.03
CA GLY A 123 0.79 -14.36 3.84
C GLY A 123 1.06 -12.86 3.86
N LYS A 124 0.75 -12.20 2.74
CA LYS A 124 0.97 -10.77 2.54
C LYS A 124 0.30 -9.90 3.62
N GLY A 125 -0.91 -10.23 4.05
CA GLY A 125 -1.61 -9.48 5.10
C GLY A 125 -0.85 -9.50 6.44
N ARG A 126 -0.38 -10.68 6.89
CA ARG A 126 0.48 -10.82 8.07
C ARG A 126 1.76 -10.00 7.96
N ASN A 127 2.45 -10.10 6.83
CA ASN A 127 3.67 -9.35 6.56
C ASN A 127 3.45 -7.83 6.73
N VAL A 128 2.39 -7.33 6.09
CA VAL A 128 2.00 -5.92 6.14
C VAL A 128 1.62 -5.51 7.56
N TRP A 129 0.87 -6.33 8.30
CA TRP A 129 0.47 -6.06 9.68
C TRP A 129 1.69 -5.83 10.59
N TYR A 130 2.68 -6.72 10.52
CA TYR A 130 3.93 -6.55 11.26
C TYR A 130 4.72 -5.31 10.84
N CYS A 131 4.78 -5.01 9.54
CA CYS A 131 5.41 -3.78 9.04
C CYS A 131 4.72 -2.52 9.59
N MET A 132 3.39 -2.51 9.62
CA MET A 132 2.63 -1.40 10.20
C MET A 132 2.86 -1.28 11.70
N GLY A 133 2.88 -2.39 12.45
CA GLY A 133 3.19 -2.40 13.88
C GLY A 133 4.59 -1.82 14.18
N TYR A 134 5.60 -2.22 13.39
CA TYR A 134 6.94 -1.66 13.45
C TYR A 134 6.96 -0.14 13.20
N ILE A 135 6.33 0.30 12.11
CA ILE A 135 6.26 1.72 11.74
C ILE A 135 5.52 2.53 12.81
N TYR A 136 4.44 1.97 13.36
CA TYR A 136 3.71 2.60 14.46
C TYR A 136 4.60 2.75 15.71
N GLY A 137 5.40 1.74 16.04
CA GLY A 137 6.35 1.78 17.16
C GLY A 137 7.47 2.83 16.98
N LEU A 138 7.94 3.07 15.76
CA LEU A 138 9.04 4.01 15.47
C LEU A 138 8.72 5.48 15.77
N LYS A 139 7.43 5.87 15.80
CA LYS A 139 6.98 7.25 16.09
C LYS A 139 7.59 8.35 15.21
N ASN A 140 8.14 8.01 14.05
CA ASN A 140 8.95 8.92 13.24
C ASN A 140 8.40 9.20 11.84
N CYS A 141 7.15 8.81 11.56
CA CYS A 141 6.45 9.12 10.32
C CYS A 141 5.01 9.56 10.55
N GLU A 142 4.40 10.13 9.52
CA GLU A 142 3.02 10.61 9.52
C GLU A 142 2.23 10.09 8.32
N ALA A 143 2.91 9.86 7.19
CA ALA A 143 2.33 9.27 5.99
C ALA A 143 3.04 7.94 5.67
N VAL A 144 2.26 6.92 5.32
CA VAL A 144 2.75 5.59 4.98
C VAL A 144 2.14 5.19 3.64
N ALA A 145 2.93 4.62 2.75
CA ALA A 145 2.44 3.98 1.53
C ALA A 145 2.84 2.51 1.50
N LEU A 146 2.08 1.69 0.78
CA LEU A 146 2.36 0.29 0.52
C LEU A 146 2.33 0.08 -0.99
N HIS A 147 3.38 -0.52 -1.55
CA HIS A 147 3.43 -0.95 -2.93
C HIS A 147 3.77 -2.44 -3.00
N ASP A 148 3.22 -3.12 -4.00
CA ASP A 148 3.60 -4.51 -4.32
C ASP A 148 4.97 -4.56 -4.99
N CYS A 149 5.70 -5.65 -4.76
CA CYS A 149 7.04 -5.87 -5.28
C CYS A 149 7.07 -6.51 -6.68
N ASP A 150 5.90 -6.83 -7.26
CA ASP A 150 5.73 -7.51 -8.55
C ASP A 150 5.28 -6.58 -9.68
N ILE A 151 5.30 -5.26 -9.46
CA ILE A 151 4.86 -4.27 -10.44
C ILE A 151 5.92 -4.08 -11.55
N LEU A 152 5.74 -4.78 -12.68
CA LEU A 152 6.65 -4.69 -13.83
C LEU A 152 6.71 -3.30 -14.49
N THR A 153 5.62 -2.55 -14.44
CA THR A 153 5.51 -1.21 -15.04
C THR A 153 5.57 -0.12 -13.97
N TYR A 154 6.38 -0.32 -12.94
CA TYR A 154 6.48 0.63 -11.83
C TYR A 154 6.91 2.01 -12.33
N ASP A 155 6.32 3.07 -11.82
CA ASP A 155 6.76 4.42 -12.11
C ASP A 155 6.78 5.24 -10.81
N ARG A 156 7.73 6.17 -10.68
CA ARG A 156 7.80 7.05 -9.50
C ARG A 156 6.57 7.95 -9.38
N GLU A 157 5.91 8.26 -10.50
CA GLU A 157 4.63 8.95 -10.53
C GLU A 157 3.55 8.20 -9.75
N LEU A 158 3.53 6.86 -9.78
CA LEU A 158 2.59 6.08 -8.98
C LEU A 158 2.77 6.40 -7.48
N LEU A 159 4.03 6.34 -7.01
CA LEU A 159 4.37 6.61 -5.61
C LEU A 159 4.07 8.05 -5.22
N ALA A 160 4.51 9.00 -6.04
CA ALA A 160 4.35 10.42 -5.77
C ALA A 160 2.87 10.80 -5.67
N ARG A 161 2.05 10.34 -6.63
CA ARG A 161 0.61 10.61 -6.65
C ARG A 161 -0.13 9.91 -5.52
N LEU A 162 0.34 8.74 -5.11
CA LEU A 162 -0.23 8.02 -3.98
C LEU A 162 0.06 8.75 -2.66
N PHE A 163 1.26 9.29 -2.47
CA PHE A 163 1.58 10.08 -1.29
C PHE A 163 0.91 11.45 -1.28
N TYR A 164 0.80 12.12 -2.43
CA TYR A 164 0.38 13.53 -2.49
C TYR A 164 -0.84 13.88 -1.63
N PRO A 165 -1.99 13.18 -1.71
CA PRO A 165 -3.16 13.52 -0.90
C PRO A 165 -2.95 13.31 0.61
N ILE A 166 -2.06 12.40 0.98
CA ILE A 166 -1.74 12.05 2.37
C ILE A 166 -0.57 12.91 2.90
N ALA A 167 0.38 13.32 2.08
CA ALA A 167 1.51 14.12 2.53
C ALA A 167 1.15 15.60 2.61
N ASN A 168 0.33 16.11 1.69
CA ASN A 168 0.03 17.55 1.58
C ASN A 168 -0.64 18.12 2.85
N PRO A 169 0.02 19.01 3.63
CA PRO A 169 -0.49 19.64 4.84
C PRO A 169 -1.86 20.33 4.69
N ALA A 170 -2.15 20.87 3.52
CA ALA A 170 -3.41 21.56 3.23
C ALA A 170 -4.59 20.59 3.07
N TYR A 171 -4.33 19.30 2.93
CA TYR A 171 -5.35 18.28 2.74
C TYR A 171 -5.57 17.45 4.00
N ASN A 172 -6.85 17.09 4.20
CA ASN A 172 -7.35 16.30 5.33
C ASN A 172 -7.72 14.87 4.93
N PHE A 173 -7.09 14.32 3.89
CA PHE A 173 -7.26 12.90 3.55
C PHE A 173 -6.46 12.01 4.51
N TYR A 174 -7.11 10.93 4.93
CA TYR A 174 -6.52 9.90 5.78
C TYR A 174 -6.07 8.68 5.00
N PHE A 175 -6.74 8.35 3.90
CA PHE A 175 -6.48 7.17 3.09
C PHE A 175 -6.57 7.52 1.61
N CYS A 176 -5.68 6.95 0.80
CA CYS A 176 -5.68 7.08 -0.65
C CYS A 176 -5.38 5.72 -1.27
N LYS A 177 -6.13 5.35 -2.30
CA LYS A 177 -5.93 4.10 -3.04
C LYS A 177 -5.48 4.40 -4.46
N GLY A 178 -4.45 3.70 -4.89
CA GLY A 178 -3.95 3.76 -6.24
C GLY A 178 -4.97 3.22 -7.22
N TYR A 179 -5.03 3.84 -8.40
CA TYR A 179 -5.69 3.24 -9.54
C TYR A 179 -4.96 3.67 -10.81
N TYR A 180 -4.69 2.70 -11.69
CA TYR A 180 -4.02 2.92 -12.95
C TYR A 180 -4.54 1.95 -14.01
N SER A 181 -4.53 2.40 -15.26
CA SER A 181 -4.95 1.57 -16.38
C SER A 181 -3.96 0.43 -16.57
N ARG A 182 -4.37 -0.80 -16.28
CA ARG A 182 -3.57 -1.99 -16.54
C ARG A 182 -3.76 -2.44 -17.99
N ILE A 183 -3.11 -1.76 -18.93
CA ILE A 183 -3.09 -2.13 -20.36
C ILE A 183 -1.66 -2.52 -20.71
N ALA A 184 -1.46 -3.75 -21.19
CA ALA A 184 -0.16 -4.24 -21.64
C ALA A 184 -0.38 -5.21 -22.81
N ASP A 185 0.52 -5.20 -23.79
CA ASP A 185 0.50 -6.09 -24.97
C ASP A 185 -0.85 -6.12 -25.71
N GLY A 186 -1.50 -4.95 -25.84
CA GLY A 186 -2.82 -4.82 -26.46
C GLY A 186 -3.97 -5.46 -25.67
N LYS A 187 -3.74 -5.90 -24.42
CA LYS A 187 -4.73 -6.55 -23.55
C LYS A 187 -5.06 -5.68 -22.35
N MET A 188 -6.31 -5.77 -21.91
CA MET A 188 -6.79 -5.16 -20.67
C MET A 188 -6.67 -6.15 -19.50
N ASN A 189 -5.86 -5.81 -18.51
CA ASN A 189 -5.66 -6.58 -17.28
C ASN A 189 -6.71 -6.20 -16.21
N GLY A 190 -6.61 -6.82 -15.02
CA GLY A 190 -7.57 -6.62 -13.93
C GLY A 190 -8.86 -7.43 -14.08
N ARG A 191 -8.77 -8.61 -14.71
CA ARG A 191 -9.91 -9.51 -14.98
C ARG A 191 -10.75 -9.81 -13.74
N VAL A 192 -10.14 -10.11 -12.60
CA VAL A 192 -10.87 -10.39 -11.35
C VAL A 192 -11.69 -9.18 -10.91
N GLY A 193 -11.10 -7.99 -10.92
CA GLY A 193 -11.81 -6.74 -10.59
C GLY A 193 -12.98 -6.46 -11.54
N ARG A 194 -12.74 -6.59 -12.85
CA ARG A 194 -13.71 -6.26 -13.91
C ARG A 194 -14.83 -7.28 -14.09
N LEU A 195 -14.50 -8.57 -14.06
CA LEU A 195 -15.39 -9.65 -14.46
C LEU A 195 -16.04 -10.37 -13.26
N LEU A 196 -15.47 -10.24 -12.06
CA LEU A 196 -16.02 -10.85 -10.86
C LEU A 196 -16.43 -9.81 -9.82
N VAL A 197 -15.48 -9.02 -9.31
CA VAL A 197 -15.75 -8.13 -8.15
C VAL A 197 -16.74 -7.02 -8.48
N THR A 198 -16.56 -6.32 -9.60
CA THR A 198 -17.48 -5.22 -9.97
C THR A 198 -18.90 -5.73 -10.24
N PRO A 199 -19.12 -6.80 -11.04
CA PRO A 199 -20.44 -7.39 -11.21
C PRO A 199 -21.03 -7.94 -9.91
N LEU A 200 -20.22 -8.57 -9.05
CA LEU A 200 -20.67 -9.10 -7.77
C LEU A 200 -21.15 -7.99 -6.83
N ILE A 201 -20.39 -6.91 -6.67
CA ILE A 201 -20.82 -5.76 -5.86
C ILE A 201 -22.13 -5.18 -6.41
N LYS A 202 -22.25 -5.04 -7.73
CA LYS A 202 -23.51 -4.58 -8.36
C LYS A 202 -24.68 -5.52 -8.09
N ALA A 203 -24.47 -6.83 -8.21
CA ALA A 203 -25.50 -7.83 -7.92
C ALA A 203 -25.93 -7.79 -6.45
N LEU A 204 -24.98 -7.72 -5.52
CA LEU A 204 -25.25 -7.61 -4.09
C LEU A 204 -26.04 -6.33 -3.76
N LYS A 205 -25.73 -5.21 -4.41
CA LYS A 205 -26.51 -3.97 -4.29
C LYS A 205 -27.94 -4.12 -4.77
N LEU A 206 -28.15 -4.77 -5.91
CA LEU A 206 -29.49 -4.99 -6.47
C LEU A 206 -30.32 -5.99 -5.65
N MET A 207 -29.66 -6.98 -5.04
CA MET A 207 -30.32 -8.00 -4.21
C MET A 207 -30.60 -7.51 -2.79
N SER A 208 -29.85 -6.52 -2.30
CA SER A 208 -30.08 -5.94 -0.98
C SER A 208 -31.36 -5.11 -0.98
N LYS A 209 -32.26 -5.40 -0.05
CA LYS A 209 -33.50 -4.61 0.13
C LYS A 209 -33.21 -3.25 0.76
N ASP A 210 -32.14 -3.19 1.57
CA ASP A 210 -31.75 -2.00 2.32
C ASP A 210 -30.55 -1.30 1.65
N TYR A 211 -30.47 0.01 1.84
CA TYR A 211 -29.30 0.77 1.44
C TYR A 211 -28.06 0.27 2.20
N SER A 212 -27.01 -0.09 1.46
CA SER A 212 -25.73 -0.49 2.03
C SER A 212 -24.66 0.56 1.74
N PRO A 213 -24.32 1.43 2.72
CA PRO A 213 -23.24 2.41 2.55
C PRO A 213 -21.90 1.76 2.20
N PHE A 214 -21.67 0.53 2.66
CA PHE A 214 -20.44 -0.20 2.39
C PHE A 214 -20.34 -0.63 0.94
N LEU A 215 -21.41 -1.18 0.38
CA LEU A 215 -21.41 -1.59 -1.02
C LEU A 215 -21.29 -0.37 -1.96
N ASP A 216 -21.87 0.76 -1.58
CA ASP A 216 -21.72 2.03 -2.31
C ASP A 216 -20.29 2.58 -2.24
N PHE A 217 -19.68 2.50 -1.06
CA PHE A 217 -18.28 2.85 -0.86
C PHE A 217 -17.36 1.96 -1.71
N LEU A 218 -17.51 0.63 -1.65
CA LEU A 218 -16.73 -0.30 -2.47
C LEU A 218 -16.94 -0.07 -3.97
N ALA A 219 -18.18 0.15 -4.41
CA ALA A 219 -18.52 0.41 -5.80
C ALA A 219 -17.93 1.73 -6.33
N SER A 220 -17.58 2.67 -5.44
CA SER A 220 -16.98 3.94 -5.81
C SER A 220 -15.50 3.80 -6.20
N PHE A 221 -14.82 2.71 -5.80
CA PHE A 221 -13.43 2.45 -6.20
C PHE A 221 -13.33 1.85 -7.60
N ARG A 222 -12.51 2.46 -8.46
CA ARG A 222 -12.21 1.93 -9.80
C ARG A 222 -11.48 0.58 -9.74
N TYR A 223 -10.61 0.39 -8.74
CA TYR A 223 -9.81 -0.84 -8.54
C TYR A 223 -9.75 -1.20 -7.04
N PRO A 224 -10.82 -1.79 -6.46
CA PRO A 224 -10.86 -2.11 -5.03
C PRO A 224 -9.81 -3.14 -4.59
N LEU A 225 -9.33 -3.97 -5.52
CA LEU A 225 -8.29 -4.98 -5.29
C LEU A 225 -6.85 -4.49 -5.54
N SER A 226 -6.63 -3.20 -5.79
CA SER A 226 -5.26 -2.67 -5.94
C SER A 226 -4.52 -2.75 -4.61
N GLY A 227 -3.36 -3.40 -4.59
CA GLY A 227 -2.49 -3.49 -3.41
C GLY A 227 -1.87 -2.16 -3.03
N GLU A 228 -1.85 -1.20 -3.96
CA GLU A 228 -1.19 0.09 -3.79
C GLU A 228 -2.10 1.09 -3.08
N PHE A 229 -1.76 1.45 -1.85
CA PHE A 229 -2.48 2.46 -1.07
C PHE A 229 -1.56 3.22 -0.13
N SER A 230 -1.98 4.42 0.29
CA SER A 230 -1.31 5.22 1.31
C SER A 230 -2.29 5.71 2.37
N PHE A 231 -1.76 6.01 3.54
CA PHE A 231 -2.56 6.35 4.69
C PHE A 231 -1.78 7.15 5.73
N ARG A 232 -2.51 7.86 6.58
CA ARG A 232 -1.98 8.49 7.79
C ARG A 232 -1.56 7.43 8.79
N ARG A 233 -0.39 7.58 9.41
CA ARG A 233 0.08 6.68 10.46
C ARG A 233 -0.96 6.48 11.57
N ARG A 234 -1.75 7.50 11.90
CA ARG A 234 -2.84 7.39 12.89
C ARG A 234 -3.81 6.26 12.59
N LEU A 235 -4.07 5.96 11.31
CA LEU A 235 -4.97 4.88 10.90
C LEU A 235 -4.52 3.50 11.39
N ILE A 236 -3.21 3.28 11.61
CA ILE A 236 -2.70 1.97 12.05
C ILE A 236 -3.33 1.52 13.37
N ARG A 237 -3.64 2.47 14.27
CA ARG A 237 -4.24 2.16 15.58
C ARG A 237 -5.73 1.82 15.47
N ASP A 238 -6.41 2.42 14.50
CA ASP A 238 -7.86 2.42 14.42
C ASP A 238 -8.38 1.38 13.39
N VAL A 239 -7.49 0.77 12.59
CA VAL A 239 -7.81 -0.20 11.53
C VAL A 239 -7.41 -1.62 11.95
N ARG A 240 -8.36 -2.56 11.86
CA ARG A 240 -8.08 -4.00 11.99
C ARG A 240 -7.63 -4.58 10.66
N ILE A 241 -6.32 -4.62 10.43
CA ILE A 241 -5.78 -5.08 9.16
C ILE A 241 -6.08 -6.58 9.00
N PRO A 242 -6.73 -7.01 7.90
CA PRO A 242 -6.88 -8.42 7.59
C PRO A 242 -5.50 -9.02 7.35
N TYR A 243 -5.18 -10.11 8.04
CA TYR A 243 -3.90 -10.80 7.88
C TYR A 243 -3.87 -11.73 6.65
N ASP A 244 -5.01 -11.92 5.98
CA ASP A 244 -5.19 -12.85 4.87
C ASP A 244 -5.16 -12.15 3.50
N TRP A 245 -5.55 -12.89 2.45
CA TRP A 245 -5.68 -12.39 1.07
C TRP A 245 -6.79 -11.35 0.90
N GLY A 246 -7.61 -11.12 1.92
CA GLY A 246 -8.64 -10.09 1.96
C GLY A 246 -8.09 -8.71 2.32
N LEU A 247 -6.77 -8.52 2.45
CA LEU A 247 -6.11 -7.27 2.85
C LEU A 247 -6.73 -6.03 2.18
N GLU A 248 -6.84 -6.01 0.86
CA GLU A 248 -7.28 -4.83 0.12
C GLU A 248 -8.76 -4.48 0.39
N VAL A 249 -9.65 -5.48 0.44
CA VAL A 249 -11.09 -5.26 0.67
C VAL A 249 -11.39 -5.04 2.14
N GLY A 250 -10.74 -5.79 3.03
CA GLY A 250 -10.90 -5.64 4.47
C GLY A 250 -10.30 -4.32 4.97
N MET A 251 -9.21 -3.84 4.39
CA MET A 251 -8.74 -2.46 4.61
C MET A 251 -9.84 -1.45 4.24
N LEU A 252 -10.46 -1.57 3.06
CA LEU A 252 -11.56 -0.69 2.68
C LEU A 252 -12.75 -0.75 3.65
N SER A 253 -13.09 -1.95 4.15
CA SER A 253 -14.12 -2.13 5.19
C SER A 253 -13.79 -1.38 6.47
N GLU A 254 -12.56 -1.49 6.95
CA GLU A 254 -12.11 -0.79 8.15
C GLU A 254 -12.01 0.73 7.96
N ILE A 255 -11.57 1.19 6.78
CA ILE A 255 -11.60 2.62 6.46
C ILE A 255 -13.02 3.16 6.46
N GLN A 256 -13.96 2.43 5.86
CA GLN A 256 -15.35 2.84 5.83
C GLN A 256 -15.95 2.89 7.24
N ARG A 257 -15.72 1.84 8.04
CA ARG A 257 -16.24 1.73 9.42
C ARG A 257 -15.75 2.84 10.33
N ASN A 258 -14.49 3.25 10.18
CA ASN A 258 -13.85 4.16 11.13
C ASN A 258 -13.74 5.62 10.62
N PHE A 259 -13.83 5.87 9.30
CA PHE A 259 -13.47 7.16 8.70
C PHE A 259 -14.40 7.66 7.58
N ALA A 260 -15.46 6.93 7.21
CA ALA A 260 -16.40 7.35 6.17
C ALA A 260 -17.74 7.90 6.72
N ASN A 261 -17.76 8.36 7.96
CA ASN A 261 -18.89 9.07 8.59
C ASN A 261 -18.78 10.58 8.40
#